data_AF-A0A977L833-F1
#
_entry.id   AF-A0A977L833-F1
#
_cell.length_a   1.000
_cell.length_b   1.000
_cell.length_c   1.000
_cell.angle_alpha   90.00
_cell.angle_beta   90.00
_cell.angle_gamma   90.00
#
_symmetry.space_group_name_H-M   'P 1'
#
loop_
_entity.id
_entity.type
_entity.pdbx_description
1 polymer ?
#
loop_
_entity_poly.entity_id
_entity_poly.type
_entity_poly.pdbx_seq_one_letter_code
_entity_poly.pdbx_strand_id
1 'polypeptide(L)'
;MESIEIKGDWIGYYTFDNGYNDWDKEQRIPFRLTIERGIYEFVGRIFEEAKFGGIDDDIVIKGRQNGNEIEFTKYYTLEHYLDENNQLVSIESENPTVVHYNGKFDDSDKKFKGEWEIPMLQEDEDGVLHADNSSGHWVIWREG
;
A
#
# COMPACT_ATOMS: atom_id res chain seq x y z
N MET A 1 -24.64 -12.05 -4.92
CA MET A 1 -23.29 -12.26 -5.48
C MET A 1 -22.51 -13.00 -4.42
N GLU A 2 -21.88 -14.13 -4.74
CA GLU A 2 -21.01 -14.81 -3.77
C GLU A 2 -19.81 -13.90 -3.46
N SER A 3 -19.44 -13.81 -2.18
CA SER A 3 -18.26 -13.07 -1.73
C SER A 3 -17.00 -13.81 -2.16
N ILE A 4 -16.01 -13.09 -2.66
CA ILE A 4 -14.72 -13.67 -3.03
C ILE A 4 -13.96 -13.98 -1.74
N GLU A 5 -13.54 -15.23 -1.54
CA GLU A 5 -12.68 -15.59 -0.41
C GLU A 5 -11.33 -14.87 -0.53
N ILE A 6 -10.98 -14.05 0.47
CA ILE A 6 -9.70 -13.30 0.48
C ILE A 6 -8.64 -13.91 1.39
N LYS A 7 -9.00 -14.80 2.32
CA LYS A 7 -8.03 -15.43 3.22
C LYS A 7 -6.98 -16.23 2.46
N GLY A 8 -5.72 -16.10 2.83
CA GLY A 8 -4.58 -16.84 2.29
C GLY A 8 -3.54 -15.92 1.67
N ASP A 9 -2.69 -16.51 0.84
CA ASP A 9 -1.52 -15.84 0.28
C ASP A 9 -1.78 -15.24 -1.09
N TRP A 10 -1.21 -14.06 -1.28
CA TRP A 10 -1.33 -13.20 -2.44
C TRP A 10 0.04 -12.65 -2.79
N ILE A 11 0.25 -12.43 -4.07
CA ILE A 11 1.41 -11.71 -4.59
C ILE A 11 0.94 -10.56 -5.46
N GLY A 12 1.75 -9.52 -5.53
CA GLY A 12 1.34 -8.30 -6.21
C GLY A 12 2.47 -7.33 -6.45
N TYR A 13 2.10 -6.16 -6.91
CA TYR A 13 2.97 -5.01 -6.96
C TYR A 13 2.18 -3.72 -6.82
N TYR A 14 2.87 -2.66 -6.41
CA TYR A 14 2.37 -1.29 -6.52
C TYR A 14 3.30 -0.43 -7.39
N THR A 15 2.74 0.64 -7.92
CA THR A 15 3.44 1.69 -8.69
C THR A 15 3.21 3.03 -8.05
N PHE A 16 4.00 4.03 -8.44
CA PHE A 16 3.87 5.40 -7.99
C PHE A 16 3.18 6.27 -9.03
N ASP A 17 2.46 7.30 -8.58
CA ASP A 17 1.83 8.31 -9.43
C ASP A 17 2.00 9.71 -8.82
N ASN A 18 0.95 10.32 -8.26
CA ASN A 18 1.03 11.69 -7.74
C ASN A 18 2.02 11.77 -6.56
N GLY A 19 2.77 12.86 -6.47
CA GLY A 19 3.77 13.07 -5.42
C GLY A 19 5.13 12.40 -5.67
N TYR A 20 5.34 11.76 -6.83
CA TYR A 20 6.60 11.10 -7.19
C TYR A 20 7.20 11.59 -8.51
N ASN A 21 8.52 11.45 -8.64
CA ASN A 21 9.25 11.81 -9.85
C ASN A 21 9.05 10.76 -10.97
N ASP A 22 9.43 11.11 -12.21
CA ASP A 22 9.22 10.23 -13.37
C ASP A 22 9.97 8.89 -13.26
N TRP A 23 11.15 8.88 -12.61
CA TRP A 23 11.92 7.65 -12.41
C TRP A 23 11.19 6.67 -11.49
N ASP A 24 10.55 7.16 -10.43
CA ASP A 24 9.78 6.33 -9.51
C ASP A 24 8.49 5.81 -10.16
N LYS A 25 7.84 6.62 -11.00
CA LYS A 25 6.63 6.23 -11.74
C LYS A 25 6.84 5.04 -12.70
N GLU A 26 8.06 4.81 -13.15
CA GLU A 26 8.42 3.66 -13.99
C GLU A 26 8.59 2.36 -13.18
N GLN A 27 8.71 2.46 -11.85
CA GLN A 27 8.98 1.31 -10.99
C GLN A 27 7.72 0.53 -10.63
N ARG A 28 7.93 -0.77 -10.42
CA ARG A 28 6.94 -1.69 -9.84
C ARG A 28 7.57 -2.35 -8.64
N ILE A 29 7.03 -2.09 -7.46
CA ILE A 29 7.53 -2.67 -6.23
C ILE A 29 6.77 -3.97 -5.97
N PRO A 30 7.42 -5.15 -6.11
CA PRO A 30 6.76 -6.41 -5.84
C PRO A 30 6.59 -6.60 -4.33
N PHE A 31 5.49 -7.25 -3.96
CA PHE A 31 5.25 -7.63 -2.57
C PHE A 31 4.49 -8.95 -2.46
N ARG A 32 4.62 -9.58 -1.29
CA ARG A 32 3.78 -10.70 -0.83
C ARG A 32 2.81 -10.20 0.23
N LEU A 33 1.61 -10.76 0.24
CA LEU A 33 0.54 -10.43 1.17
C LEU A 33 -0.09 -11.72 1.70
N THR A 34 -0.10 -11.89 3.02
CA THR A 34 -0.85 -12.97 3.67
C THR A 34 -2.04 -12.37 4.43
N ILE A 35 -3.25 -12.82 4.11
CA ILE A 35 -4.49 -12.44 4.80
C ILE A 35 -4.92 -13.59 5.71
N GLU A 36 -4.95 -13.37 7.03
CA GLU A 36 -5.14 -14.44 8.01
C GLU A 36 -6.61 -14.65 8.44
N ARG A 37 -7.38 -13.57 8.47
CA ARG A 37 -8.80 -13.55 8.88
C ARG A 37 -9.56 -12.68 7.92
N GLY A 38 -10.77 -13.08 7.50
CA GLY A 38 -11.79 -12.11 7.08
C GLY A 38 -12.69 -12.52 5.91
N ILE A 39 -14.00 -12.49 6.17
CA ILE A 39 -15.06 -12.41 5.16
C ILE A 39 -15.54 -10.95 4.99
N TYR A 40 -15.50 -10.15 6.07
CA TYR A 40 -15.93 -8.73 6.08
C TYR A 40 -14.85 -7.79 6.58
N GLU A 41 -14.11 -8.16 7.61
CA GLU A 41 -12.96 -7.43 8.14
C GLU A 41 -11.76 -8.37 8.19
N PHE A 42 -10.57 -7.85 7.87
CA PHE A 42 -9.37 -8.65 7.81
C PHE A 42 -8.14 -7.99 8.39
N VAL A 43 -7.19 -8.86 8.75
CA VAL A 43 -5.82 -8.51 9.09
C VAL A 43 -4.87 -9.33 8.22
N GLY A 44 -3.72 -8.76 7.93
CA GLY A 44 -2.68 -9.42 7.15
C GLY A 44 -1.32 -8.80 7.35
N ARG A 45 -0.34 -9.39 6.67
CA ARG A 45 1.04 -8.89 6.62
C ARG A 45 1.48 -8.70 5.17
N ILE A 46 2.26 -7.65 4.94
CA ILE A 46 2.90 -7.37 3.66
C ILE A 46 4.41 -7.52 3.82
N PHE A 47 5.06 -8.11 2.83
CA PHE A 47 6.51 -8.13 2.69
C PHE A 47 6.87 -7.53 1.33
N GLU A 48 7.67 -6.45 1.32
CA GLU A 48 8.10 -5.80 0.09
C GLU A 48 9.51 -6.23 -0.33
N GLU A 49 9.71 -6.41 -1.64
CA GLU A 49 11.00 -6.85 -2.16
C GLU A 49 11.98 -5.67 -2.22
N ALA A 50 12.82 -5.52 -1.18
CA ALA A 50 13.77 -4.41 -1.03
C ALA A 50 14.72 -4.22 -2.23
N LYS A 51 15.05 -5.30 -2.95
CA LYS A 51 15.85 -5.25 -4.19
C LYS A 51 15.24 -4.31 -5.25
N PHE A 52 13.93 -4.12 -5.23
CA PHE A 52 13.20 -3.30 -6.19
C PHE A 52 12.82 -1.93 -5.64
N GLY A 53 13.33 -1.53 -4.46
CA GLY A 53 12.95 -0.27 -3.80
C GLY A 53 11.83 -0.43 -2.77
N GLY A 54 11.43 -1.66 -2.45
CA GLY A 54 10.53 -1.94 -1.34
C GLY A 54 11.16 -1.64 0.02
N ILE A 55 10.32 -1.44 1.01
CA ILE A 55 10.73 -1.18 2.39
C ILE A 55 10.78 -2.49 3.17
N ASP A 56 11.94 -2.79 3.76
CA ASP A 56 12.15 -3.96 4.63
C ASP A 56 11.63 -3.64 6.04
N ASP A 57 10.36 -3.96 6.29
CA ASP A 57 9.63 -3.69 7.54
C ASP A 57 8.58 -4.80 7.79
N ASP A 58 8.17 -5.00 9.06
CA ASP A 58 7.07 -5.91 9.44
C ASP A 58 5.72 -5.22 9.23
N ILE A 59 5.32 -5.07 7.97
CA ILE A 59 4.16 -4.26 7.59
C ILE A 59 2.87 -5.02 7.89
N VAL A 60 2.01 -4.41 8.70
CA VAL A 60 0.68 -4.96 9.02
C VAL A 60 -0.40 -4.23 8.24
N ILE A 61 -1.43 -4.95 7.81
CA ILE A 61 -2.63 -4.36 7.23
C ILE A 61 -3.88 -4.68 8.03
N LYS A 62 -4.84 -3.75 8.02
CA LYS A 62 -6.20 -3.94 8.52
C LYS A 62 -7.18 -3.40 7.49
N GLY A 63 -8.20 -4.17 7.16
CA GLY A 63 -9.11 -3.80 6.09
C GLY A 63 -10.48 -4.42 6.20
N ARG A 64 -11.31 -4.11 5.19
CA ARG A 64 -12.63 -4.69 5.01
C ARG A 64 -12.90 -5.03 3.55
N GLN A 65 -13.82 -5.96 3.35
CA GLN A 65 -14.30 -6.36 2.03
C GLN A 65 -15.82 -6.23 1.97
N ASN A 66 -16.31 -5.67 0.87
CA ASN A 66 -17.73 -5.62 0.55
C ASN A 66 -17.96 -6.14 -0.87
N GLY A 67 -18.36 -7.41 -0.99
CA GLY A 67 -18.53 -8.05 -2.29
C GLY A 67 -17.20 -8.17 -3.05
N ASN A 68 -17.06 -7.42 -4.15
CA ASN A 68 -15.83 -7.34 -4.93
C ASN A 68 -14.95 -6.14 -4.56
N GLU A 69 -15.39 -5.26 -3.68
CA GLU A 69 -14.59 -4.11 -3.23
C GLU A 69 -13.75 -4.50 -2.01
N ILE A 70 -12.50 -4.04 -1.99
CA ILE A 70 -11.56 -4.23 -0.90
C ILE A 70 -10.95 -2.88 -0.53
N GLU A 71 -10.83 -2.63 0.76
CA GLU A 71 -10.07 -1.50 1.28
C GLU A 71 -9.25 -1.97 2.48
N PHE A 72 -8.03 -1.45 2.60
CA PHE A 72 -7.20 -1.71 3.76
C PHE A 72 -6.25 -0.56 4.02
N THR A 73 -5.87 -0.42 5.28
CA THR A 73 -4.81 0.48 5.68
C THR A 73 -3.57 -0.34 6.00
N LYS A 74 -2.45 0.13 5.46
CA LYS A 74 -1.12 -0.41 5.67
C LYS A 74 -0.38 0.45 6.67
N TYR A 75 0.22 -0.21 7.65
CA TYR A 75 0.94 0.40 8.74
C TYR A 75 2.38 -0.10 8.68
N TYR A 76 3.30 0.83 8.40
CA TYR A 76 4.72 0.60 8.65
C TYR A 76 4.96 0.56 10.16
N THR A 77 5.94 -0.21 10.65
CA THR A 77 6.27 -0.20 12.09
C THR A 77 7.37 0.81 12.42
N LEU A 78 8.12 1.21 11.40
CA LEU A 78 9.16 2.23 11.46
C LEU A 78 8.80 3.42 10.58
N GLU A 79 9.39 4.57 10.89
CA GLU A 79 9.42 5.71 9.97
C GLU A 79 10.59 5.55 9.01
N HIS A 80 10.32 5.78 7.72
CA HIS A 80 11.28 5.55 6.63
C HIS A 80 11.47 6.84 5.84
N TYR A 81 12.72 7.27 5.66
CA TYR A 81 13.06 8.45 4.87
C TYR A 81 14.41 8.28 4.16
N LEU A 82 14.66 9.10 3.14
CA LEU A 82 15.97 9.17 2.49
C LEU A 82 16.85 10.18 3.24
N ASP A 83 18.07 9.77 3.60
CA ASP A 83 19.06 10.67 4.18
C ASP A 83 19.73 11.56 3.12
N GLU A 84 20.68 12.41 3.56
CA GLU A 84 21.44 13.31 2.69
C GLU A 84 22.26 12.61 1.59
N ASN A 85 22.48 11.29 1.71
CA ASN A 85 23.21 10.46 0.76
C ASN A 85 22.26 9.60 -0.12
N ASN A 86 20.95 9.87 -0.08
CA ASN A 86 19.90 9.06 -0.72
C ASN A 86 19.88 7.60 -0.24
N GLN A 87 20.29 7.33 1.00
CA GLN A 87 20.14 6.02 1.61
C GLN A 87 18.81 5.95 2.36
N LEU A 88 18.10 4.83 2.21
CA LEU A 88 16.90 4.55 3.00
C LEU A 88 17.32 4.32 4.46
N VAL A 89 16.81 5.16 5.35
CA VAL A 89 17.00 5.07 6.80
C VAL A 89 15.65 4.81 7.48
N SER A 90 15.65 3.90 8.45
CA SER A 90 14.48 3.51 9.22
C SER A 90 14.69 3.82 10.70
N ILE A 91 13.77 4.52 11.34
CA ILE A 91 13.82 4.86 12.76
C ILE A 91 12.52 4.48 13.48
N GLU A 92 12.61 4.17 14.77
CA GLU A 92 11.41 4.05 15.61
C GLU A 92 10.72 5.43 15.69
N SER A 93 9.42 5.47 15.43
CA SER A 93 8.63 6.70 15.45
C SER A 93 7.27 6.43 16.07
N GLU A 94 6.75 7.42 16.79
CA GLU A 94 5.38 7.38 17.31
C GLU A 94 4.34 7.63 16.20
N ASN A 95 4.78 8.09 15.03
CA ASN A 95 3.93 8.42 13.88
C ASN A 95 4.34 7.60 12.64
N PRO A 96 4.11 6.28 12.64
CA PRO A 96 4.43 5.46 11.48
C PRO A 96 3.67 5.92 10.24
N THR A 97 4.29 5.79 9.07
CA THR A 97 3.63 6.07 7.79
C THR A 97 2.39 5.19 7.64
N VAL A 98 1.25 5.82 7.34
CA VAL A 98 -0.03 5.16 7.10
C VAL A 98 -0.38 5.31 5.62
N VAL A 99 -0.67 4.20 4.96
CA VAL A 99 -1.04 4.18 3.55
C VAL A 99 -2.43 3.55 3.40
N HIS A 100 -3.33 4.23 2.71
CA HIS A 100 -4.68 3.74 2.48
C HIS A 100 -4.77 3.12 1.09
N TYR A 101 -5.32 1.91 1.01
CA TYR A 101 -5.54 1.17 -0.23
C TYR A 101 -7.04 0.98 -0.44
N ASN A 102 -7.48 1.18 -1.68
CA ASN A 102 -8.82 0.84 -2.13
C ASN A 102 -8.72 0.12 -3.47
N GLY A 103 -9.65 -0.80 -3.76
CA GLY A 103 -9.65 -1.51 -5.02
C GLY A 103 -10.85 -2.43 -5.22
N LYS A 104 -10.87 -3.08 -6.37
CA LYS A 104 -11.95 -3.97 -6.82
C LYS A 104 -11.40 -5.23 -7.46
N PHE A 105 -12.11 -6.34 -7.26
CA PHE A 105 -11.83 -7.58 -7.97
C PHE A 105 -12.36 -7.50 -9.40
N ASP A 106 -11.46 -7.81 -10.33
CA ASP A 106 -11.73 -7.99 -11.74
C ASP A 106 -11.89 -9.50 -12.01
N ASP A 107 -13.13 -9.91 -12.31
CA ASP A 107 -13.45 -11.32 -12.54
C ASP A 107 -12.81 -11.88 -13.82
N SER A 108 -12.45 -11.01 -14.77
CA SER A 108 -11.91 -11.42 -16.07
C SER A 108 -10.47 -11.93 -15.97
N ASP A 109 -9.66 -11.35 -15.08
CA ASP A 109 -8.26 -11.76 -14.87
C ASP A 109 -7.97 -12.28 -13.46
N LYS A 110 -9.02 -12.37 -12.61
CA LYS A 110 -8.98 -12.92 -11.25
C LYS A 110 -7.99 -12.18 -10.34
N LYS A 111 -7.99 -10.84 -10.41
CA LYS A 111 -7.10 -9.96 -9.63
C LYS A 111 -7.88 -8.90 -8.88
N PHE A 112 -7.38 -8.45 -7.74
CA PHE A 112 -7.77 -7.14 -7.22
C PHE A 112 -6.85 -6.07 -7.79
N LYS A 113 -7.42 -4.92 -8.12
CA LYS A 113 -6.72 -3.75 -8.65
C LYS A 113 -7.28 -2.49 -7.99
N GLY A 114 -6.44 -1.49 -7.80
CA GLY A 114 -6.93 -0.20 -7.35
C GLY A 114 -5.82 0.80 -7.10
N GLU A 115 -6.08 1.70 -6.17
CA GLU A 115 -5.25 2.85 -5.86
C GLU A 115 -4.82 2.81 -4.40
N TRP A 116 -3.68 3.44 -4.13
CA TRP A 116 -3.22 3.72 -2.79
C TRP A 116 -2.93 5.22 -2.64
N GLU A 117 -3.07 5.71 -1.41
CA GLU A 117 -2.76 7.11 -1.06
C GLU A 117 -2.08 7.21 0.31
N ILE A 118 -1.17 8.18 0.43
CA ILE A 118 -0.60 8.67 1.69
C ILE A 118 -1.16 10.08 1.89
N PRO A 119 -2.01 10.29 2.91
CA PRO A 119 -2.58 11.61 3.16
C PRO A 119 -1.50 12.55 3.66
N MET A 120 -1.31 13.68 2.99
CA MET A 120 -0.38 14.72 3.41
C MET A 120 -1.06 16.08 3.37
N LEU A 121 -0.70 16.94 4.32
CA LEU A 121 -1.16 18.32 4.38
C LEU A 121 0.04 19.25 4.20
N GLN A 122 -0.06 20.17 3.24
CA GLN A 122 0.93 21.23 3.01
C GLN A 122 0.31 22.57 3.34
N GLU A 123 1.01 23.37 4.14
CA GLU A 123 0.63 24.76 4.42
C GLU A 123 1.23 25.68 3.34
N ASP A 124 0.41 26.54 2.75
CA ASP A 124 0.86 27.55 1.79
C ASP A 124 1.41 28.82 2.49
N GLU A 125 1.86 29.81 1.70
CA GLU A 125 2.40 31.07 2.21
C GLU A 125 1.39 31.89 3.05
N ASP A 126 0.09 31.64 2.86
CA ASP A 126 -1.01 32.32 3.56
C ASP A 126 -1.48 31.54 4.81
N GLY A 127 -0.86 30.39 5.12
CA GLY A 127 -1.20 29.55 6.26
C GLY A 127 -2.38 28.60 6.00
N VAL A 128 -2.78 28.39 4.75
CA VAL A 128 -3.89 27.50 4.38
C VAL A 128 -3.35 26.09 4.15
N LEU A 129 -3.96 25.10 4.82
CA LEU A 129 -3.64 23.69 4.63
C LEU A 129 -4.33 23.13 3.38
N HIS A 130 -3.54 22.58 2.47
CA HIS A 130 -3.98 21.88 1.26
C HIS A 130 -3.62 20.40 1.36
N ALA A 131 -4.48 19.54 0.81
CA ALA A 131 -4.15 18.13 0.66
C ALA A 131 -3.14 17.97 -0.49
N ASP A 132 -2.00 17.35 -0.20
CA ASP A 132 -0.95 17.07 -1.18
C ASP A 132 -0.61 15.58 -1.15
N ASN A 133 -1.63 14.74 -1.36
CA ASN A 133 -1.50 13.29 -1.18
C ASN A 133 -0.53 12.69 -2.20
N SER A 134 0.39 11.85 -1.71
CA SER A 134 1.13 10.91 -2.56
C SER A 134 0.24 9.73 -2.91
N SER A 135 0.29 9.25 -4.14
CA SER A 135 -0.58 8.16 -4.58
C SER A 135 0.07 7.23 -5.59
N GLY A 136 -0.65 6.14 -5.91
CA GLY A 136 -0.29 5.24 -6.98
C GLY A 136 -1.29 4.11 -7.15
N HIS A 137 -0.91 3.10 -7.92
CA HIS A 137 -1.78 1.98 -8.27
C HIS A 137 -1.23 0.66 -7.73
N TRP A 138 -2.09 -0.34 -7.59
CA TRP A 138 -1.68 -1.67 -7.14
C TRP A 138 -2.49 -2.78 -7.79
N VAL A 139 -1.89 -3.97 -7.84
CA VAL A 139 -2.53 -5.20 -8.31
C VAL A 139 -2.07 -6.37 -7.44
N ILE A 140 -3.00 -7.22 -7.01
CA ILE A 140 -2.69 -8.51 -6.36
C ILE A 140 -3.46 -9.67 -7.01
N TRP A 141 -2.87 -10.85 -6.94
CA TRP A 141 -3.49 -12.12 -7.34
C TRP A 141 -3.04 -13.23 -6.42
N ARG A 142 -3.78 -14.34 -6.42
CA ARG A 142 -3.47 -15.49 -5.57
C ARG A 142 -2.08 -16.03 -5.87
N GLU A 143 -1.32 -16.35 -4.83
CA GLU A 143 -0.12 -17.18 -4.98
C GLU A 143 -0.58 -18.60 -5.37
N GLY A 144 0.01 -19.13 -6.45
CA GLY A 144 -0.41 -20.39 -7.08
C GLY A 144 0.18 -21.63 -6.44
#